data_AF-A0AAU3CQV5-F1
#
_entry.id   AF-A0AAU3CQV5-F1
#
_cell.length_a   1.000
_cell.length_b   1.000
_cell.length_c   1.000
_cell.angle_alpha   90.00
_cell.angle_beta   90.00
_cell.angle_gamma   90.00
#
_symmetry.space_group_name_H-M   'P 1'
#
loop_
_entity.id
_entity.type
_entity.pdbx_description
1 polymer ?
#
loop_
_entity_poly.entity_id
_entity_poly.type
_entity_poly.pdbx_seq_one_letter_code
_entity_poly.pdbx_strand_id
1 'polypeptide(L)'
;MRTHPPRPPARHPARRPARPLARLLTVLAALAALLFHATGVAAPRAAAADEWNPPADLVQPLNEVWNHVSTTYPDLYGFRNYGWDQVMANKGSINYCVRWESDAPVSTALRDQIHAALKKQFAKWMAAQLENGRAYDNWPYTTVPVNIVGWAVKNRATLQWTDNSVDIYSGVLDDAGAPQCAPDCGRFFHQDANYSKCPGGTARHYDQSLWLTKGFQGGAGGDWGQRVGQEYFTGVLNQENIHIYLHEVGHTFGLDDFYDWTPTGQCCFLMNAGSATQITEFDKWMLRDFWRHLKPRYNL
;
A
#
# COMPACT_ATOMS: atom_id res chain seq x y z
N MET A 1 8.67 24.81 -57.24
CA MET A 1 9.26 23.91 -58.25
C MET A 1 10.77 24.06 -58.25
N ARG A 2 11.49 22.94 -58.40
CA ARG A 2 12.96 22.76 -58.52
C ARG A 2 13.73 22.67 -57.20
N THR A 3 13.86 21.47 -56.60
CA THR A 3 14.79 20.34 -56.90
C THR A 3 16.26 20.65 -56.61
N HIS A 4 16.75 20.18 -55.46
CA HIS A 4 18.20 20.00 -55.23
C HIS A 4 18.69 18.71 -55.91
N PRO A 5 19.88 18.74 -56.56
CA PRO A 5 20.45 17.58 -57.25
C PRO A 5 21.32 16.68 -56.34
N PRO A 6 21.66 15.46 -56.78
CA PRO A 6 22.11 14.35 -55.94
C PRO A 6 23.64 14.27 -55.75
N ARG A 7 24.08 13.58 -54.68
CA ARG A 7 25.47 13.08 -54.49
C ARG A 7 25.78 11.93 -55.46
N PRO A 8 27.03 11.84 -55.96
CA PRO A 8 27.72 10.52 -56.03
C PRO A 8 29.28 10.65 -55.89
N PRO A 9 30.10 9.60 -56.08
CA PRO A 9 30.23 8.39 -55.26
C PRO A 9 31.71 8.04 -54.88
N ALA A 10 31.89 6.87 -54.26
CA ALA A 10 33.07 6.26 -53.62
C ALA A 10 34.34 6.00 -54.47
N ARG A 11 35.51 5.83 -53.81
CA ARG A 11 36.30 4.56 -53.68
C ARG A 11 37.76 4.78 -53.22
N HIS A 12 38.29 3.78 -52.51
CA HIS A 12 39.67 3.59 -52.01
C HIS A 12 40.78 3.61 -53.10
N PRO A 13 42.06 3.71 -52.69
CA PRO A 13 42.88 2.50 -52.71
C PRO A 13 43.84 2.32 -51.51
N ALA A 14 44.18 1.07 -51.26
CA ALA A 14 45.15 0.59 -50.26
C ALA A 14 46.59 0.59 -50.79
N ARG A 15 47.59 0.68 -49.89
CA ARG A 15 48.83 -0.15 -49.88
C ARG A 15 49.70 0.11 -48.64
N ARG A 16 49.94 -0.96 -47.87
CA ARG A 16 51.06 -1.20 -46.92
C ARG A 16 52.28 -1.72 -47.72
N PRO A 17 53.56 -1.73 -47.23
CA PRO A 17 54.07 -2.43 -46.02
C PRO A 17 55.20 -1.63 -45.32
N ALA A 18 55.96 -2.03 -44.29
CA ALA A 18 56.32 -3.30 -43.67
C ALA A 18 56.74 -3.08 -42.18
N ARG A 19 56.60 -4.12 -41.35
CA ARG A 19 57.23 -4.25 -40.02
C ARG A 19 58.63 -4.90 -40.17
N PRO A 20 59.47 -4.87 -39.14
CA PRO A 20 59.85 -6.15 -38.53
C PRO A 20 59.89 -6.12 -36.98
N LEU A 21 59.28 -7.13 -36.35
CA LEU A 21 59.91 -8.21 -35.55
C LEU A 21 60.31 -7.77 -34.12
N ALA A 22 60.18 -8.55 -33.06
CA ALA A 22 59.64 -9.87 -32.73
C ALA A 22 59.72 -9.95 -31.18
N ARG A 23 58.93 -10.71 -30.43
CA ARG A 23 58.90 -12.18 -30.25
C ARG A 23 57.73 -12.47 -29.27
N LEU A 24 56.77 -13.34 -29.61
CA LEU A 24 56.66 -14.79 -29.26
C LEU A 24 56.59 -15.03 -27.73
N LEU A 25 55.65 -15.79 -27.17
CA LEU A 25 55.06 -17.10 -27.55
C LEU A 25 53.53 -17.16 -27.27
N THR A 26 52.64 -17.59 -28.19
CA THR A 26 52.06 -18.94 -28.41
C THR A 26 51.41 -19.61 -27.17
N VAL A 27 50.07 -19.68 -27.01
CA VAL A 27 49.06 -20.59 -27.64
C VAL A 27 49.13 -22.00 -26.98
N LEU A 28 48.10 -22.66 -26.41
CA LEU A 28 46.78 -23.12 -26.92
C LEU A 28 46.06 -23.88 -25.76
N ALA A 29 44.72 -23.82 -25.65
CA ALA A 29 43.80 -24.91 -25.22
C ALA A 29 42.43 -24.28 -24.85
N ALA A 30 41.43 -24.30 -25.73
CA ALA A 30 40.47 -25.38 -25.96
C ALA A 30 39.26 -25.34 -25.00
N LEU A 31 38.07 -25.18 -25.62
CA LEU A 31 36.75 -25.36 -25.03
C LEU A 31 36.67 -26.69 -24.27
N ALA A 32 36.41 -26.63 -22.97
CA ALA A 32 35.76 -27.70 -22.20
C ALA A 32 35.33 -27.19 -20.82
N ALA A 33 34.16 -26.54 -20.74
CA ALA A 33 33.41 -26.38 -19.48
C ALA A 33 31.94 -26.02 -19.75
N LEU A 34 31.27 -26.77 -20.63
CA LEU A 34 29.85 -27.06 -20.44
C LEU A 34 29.82 -28.28 -19.51
N LEU A 35 29.07 -28.19 -18.41
CA LEU A 35 28.90 -29.18 -17.33
C LEU A 35 29.84 -29.00 -16.12
N PHE A 36 29.67 -27.90 -15.38
CA PHE A 36 29.76 -27.98 -13.92
C PHE A 36 28.39 -27.65 -13.33
N HIS A 37 27.92 -28.61 -12.54
CA HIS A 37 26.64 -28.62 -11.88
C HIS A 37 26.44 -27.35 -11.05
N ALA A 38 25.23 -26.83 -11.11
CA ALA A 38 24.69 -25.94 -10.09
C ALA A 38 24.77 -26.63 -8.72
N THR A 39 25.85 -26.36 -7.99
CA THR A 39 25.89 -26.49 -6.53
C THR A 39 26.38 -25.16 -5.97
N GLY A 40 25.62 -24.11 -6.27
CA GLY A 40 25.66 -22.92 -5.43
C GLY A 40 25.01 -23.29 -4.11
N VAL A 41 25.81 -23.73 -3.14
CA VAL A 41 25.38 -23.71 -1.74
C VAL A 41 25.10 -22.25 -1.43
N ALA A 42 23.83 -21.90 -1.31
CA ALA A 42 23.45 -20.57 -0.82
C ALA A 42 24.16 -20.37 0.51
N ALA A 43 25.01 -19.34 0.58
CA ALA A 43 25.53 -18.90 1.87
C ALA A 43 24.31 -18.69 2.79
N PRO A 44 24.34 -19.19 4.04
CA PRO A 44 23.26 -18.93 4.97
C PRO A 44 23.08 -17.41 5.02
N ARG A 45 21.89 -16.95 4.64
CA ARG A 45 21.49 -15.55 4.82
C ARG A 45 21.66 -15.33 6.32
N ALA A 46 22.64 -14.54 6.72
CA ALA A 46 22.78 -14.14 8.11
C ALA A 46 21.40 -13.63 8.52
N ALA A 47 20.78 -14.27 9.52
CA ALA A 47 19.58 -13.74 10.12
C ALA A 47 19.93 -12.31 10.50
N ALA A 48 19.28 -11.34 9.86
CA ALA A 48 19.38 -9.96 10.33
C ALA A 48 19.00 -10.02 11.81
N ALA A 49 19.86 -9.51 12.70
CA ALA A 49 19.50 -9.37 14.09
C ALA A 49 18.14 -8.66 14.15
N ASP A 50 17.20 -9.17 14.95
CA ASP A 50 15.89 -8.53 15.10
C ASP A 50 16.10 -7.05 15.42
N GLU A 51 15.62 -6.16 14.55
CA GLU A 51 15.78 -4.71 14.69
C GLU A 51 14.89 -4.16 15.82
N TRP A 52 14.04 -5.03 16.39
CA TRP A 52 13.14 -4.75 17.49
C TRP A 52 13.84 -4.17 18.72
N ASN A 53 13.70 -2.86 18.91
CA ASN A 53 14.25 -2.15 20.05
C ASN A 53 13.37 -0.93 20.45
N PRO A 54 12.16 -1.15 21.00
CA PRO A 54 11.33 -0.06 21.51
C PRO A 54 11.99 0.68 22.69
N PRO A 55 11.66 1.96 22.92
CA PRO A 55 11.98 2.64 24.16
C PRO A 55 11.56 1.83 25.38
N ALA A 56 12.37 1.84 26.44
CA ALA A 56 12.19 0.96 27.60
C ALA A 56 10.82 1.15 28.30
N ASP A 57 10.32 2.38 28.31
CA ASP A 57 9.00 2.76 28.83
C ASP A 57 7.84 2.27 27.97
N LEU A 58 8.08 1.89 26.70
CA LEU A 58 7.06 1.34 25.81
C LEU A 58 7.02 -0.20 25.82
N VAL A 59 8.05 -0.88 26.33
CA VAL A 59 8.12 -2.36 26.33
C VAL A 59 6.92 -2.98 27.04
N GLN A 60 6.60 -2.53 28.25
CA GLN A 60 5.47 -3.06 29.02
C GLN A 60 4.12 -2.82 28.32
N PRO A 61 3.74 -1.56 27.98
CA PRO A 61 2.44 -1.32 27.37
C PRO A 61 2.28 -1.99 25.99
N LEU A 62 3.35 -2.14 25.19
CA LEU A 62 3.28 -2.90 23.94
C LEU A 62 2.96 -4.38 24.18
N ASN A 63 3.58 -5.00 25.19
CA ASN A 63 3.26 -6.38 25.56
C ASN A 63 1.82 -6.53 26.05
N GLU A 64 1.29 -5.55 26.78
CA GLU A 64 -0.12 -5.54 27.22
C GLU A 64 -1.07 -5.49 26.01
N VAL A 65 -0.79 -4.62 25.03
CA VAL A 65 -1.53 -4.54 23.76
C VAL A 65 -1.48 -5.86 23.00
N TRP A 66 -0.29 -6.43 22.82
CA TRP A 66 -0.15 -7.68 22.10
C TRP A 66 -0.87 -8.84 22.79
N ASN A 67 -0.78 -8.93 24.12
CA ASN A 67 -1.50 -9.94 24.90
C ASN A 67 -3.02 -9.78 24.77
N HIS A 68 -3.52 -8.55 24.75
CA HIS A 68 -4.93 -8.28 24.50
C HIS A 68 -5.34 -8.77 23.10
N VAL A 69 -4.68 -8.28 22.05
CA VAL A 69 -4.96 -8.66 20.65
C VAL A 69 -4.92 -10.18 20.46
N SER A 70 -3.86 -10.83 20.93
CA SER A 70 -3.66 -12.27 20.73
C SER A 70 -4.63 -13.17 21.52
N THR A 71 -5.29 -12.64 22.56
CA THR A 71 -6.32 -13.37 23.31
C THR A 71 -7.74 -13.04 22.85
N THR A 72 -7.97 -11.84 22.31
CA THR A 72 -9.25 -11.41 21.74
C THR A 72 -9.54 -12.09 20.40
N TYR A 73 -8.54 -12.24 19.52
CA TYR A 73 -8.75 -12.74 18.17
C TYR A 73 -8.31 -14.20 18.00
N PRO A 74 -9.26 -15.14 17.79
CA PRO A 74 -8.96 -16.58 17.75
C PRO A 74 -8.17 -17.01 16.51
N ASP A 75 -8.24 -16.24 15.41
CA ASP A 75 -7.55 -16.55 14.15
C ASP A 75 -6.64 -15.40 13.68
N LEU A 76 -5.94 -14.75 14.60
CA LEU A 76 -5.00 -13.66 14.31
C LEU A 76 -3.97 -14.06 13.24
N TYR A 77 -3.48 -15.30 13.30
CA TYR A 77 -2.45 -15.78 12.37
C TYR A 77 -3.00 -16.41 11.08
N GLY A 78 -4.24 -16.91 11.06
CA GLY A 78 -4.87 -17.43 9.86
C GLY A 78 -5.57 -16.35 9.03
N PHE A 79 -5.95 -15.22 9.62
CA PHE A 79 -6.48 -14.08 8.87
C PHE A 79 -5.42 -13.49 7.92
N ARG A 80 -5.76 -13.41 6.63
CA ARG A 80 -4.85 -13.00 5.53
C ARG A 80 -5.28 -11.73 4.79
N ASN A 81 -6.14 -10.91 5.41
CA ASN A 81 -6.63 -9.69 4.78
C ASN A 81 -6.25 -8.40 5.51
N TYR A 82 -5.31 -8.41 6.47
CA TYR A 82 -4.80 -7.17 7.06
C TYR A 82 -4.18 -6.27 5.98
N GLY A 83 -4.08 -4.97 6.24
CA GLY A 83 -3.35 -4.01 5.40
C GLY A 83 -1.93 -4.46 5.09
N TRP A 84 -1.28 -5.17 6.03
CA TRP A 84 0.00 -5.86 5.80
C TRP A 84 -0.07 -6.85 4.64
N ASP A 85 -1.06 -7.76 4.66
CA ASP A 85 -1.26 -8.74 3.60
C ASP A 85 -1.62 -8.06 2.27
N GLN A 86 -2.40 -6.97 2.32
CA GLN A 86 -2.80 -6.19 1.13
C GLN A 86 -1.59 -5.61 0.42
N VAL A 87 -0.75 -4.89 1.16
CA VAL A 87 0.45 -4.27 0.63
C VAL A 87 1.44 -5.33 0.14
N MET A 88 1.58 -6.46 0.84
CA MET A 88 2.44 -7.56 0.42
C MET A 88 1.93 -8.23 -0.87
N ALA A 89 0.63 -8.51 -0.98
CA ALA A 89 0.02 -9.07 -2.18
C ALA A 89 0.17 -8.15 -3.41
N ASN A 90 0.08 -6.83 -3.18
CA ASN A 90 0.19 -5.80 -4.21
C ASN A 90 1.60 -5.25 -4.41
N LYS A 91 2.61 -5.96 -3.91
CA LYS A 91 4.03 -5.66 -4.13
C LYS A 91 4.40 -4.22 -3.77
N GLY A 92 3.88 -3.74 -2.64
CA GLY A 92 4.19 -2.42 -2.11
C GLY A 92 3.26 -1.31 -2.58
N SER A 93 2.01 -1.64 -2.93
CA SER A 93 0.99 -0.65 -3.28
C SER A 93 -0.37 -1.04 -2.67
N ILE A 94 -1.32 -0.11 -2.68
CA ILE A 94 -2.70 -0.38 -2.27
C ILE A 94 -3.68 0.32 -3.20
N ASN A 95 -4.75 -0.36 -3.55
CA ASN A 95 -5.79 0.12 -4.44
C ASN A 95 -7.04 0.45 -3.63
N TYR A 96 -7.59 1.63 -3.84
CA TYR A 96 -8.79 2.14 -3.19
C TYR A 96 -9.93 2.31 -4.18
N CYS A 97 -11.14 2.01 -3.72
CA CYS A 97 -12.37 2.45 -4.37
C CYS A 97 -13.18 3.37 -3.44
N VAL A 98 -13.53 4.57 -3.91
CA VAL A 98 -14.31 5.52 -3.12
C VAL A 98 -15.80 5.20 -3.25
N ARG A 99 -16.47 5.05 -2.13
CA ARG A 99 -17.91 4.80 -2.02
C ARG A 99 -18.59 6.07 -1.51
N TRP A 100 -19.25 6.80 -2.41
CA TRP A 100 -19.91 8.07 -2.07
C TRP A 100 -21.39 7.83 -1.75
N GLU A 101 -21.70 7.66 -0.47
CA GLU A 101 -23.07 7.45 0.03
C GLU A 101 -23.73 8.79 0.38
N SER A 102 -23.78 9.69 -0.60
CA SER A 102 -24.41 11.02 -0.49
C SER A 102 -24.97 11.47 -1.84
N ASP A 103 -26.03 12.27 -1.82
CA ASP A 103 -26.58 12.93 -3.02
C ASP A 103 -25.89 14.28 -3.29
N ALA A 104 -24.97 14.72 -2.42
CA ALA A 104 -24.23 15.96 -2.63
C ALA A 104 -23.35 15.86 -3.89
N PRO A 105 -23.33 16.91 -4.73
CA PRO A 105 -22.58 16.89 -5.97
C PRO A 105 -21.06 16.83 -5.72
N VAL A 106 -20.35 16.09 -6.56
CA VAL A 106 -18.90 15.94 -6.52
C VAL A 106 -18.31 16.56 -7.78
N SER A 107 -17.65 17.71 -7.62
CA SER A 107 -16.87 18.34 -8.68
C SER A 107 -15.54 17.60 -8.91
N THR A 108 -14.91 17.83 -10.07
CA THR A 108 -13.54 17.33 -10.35
C THR A 108 -12.55 17.77 -9.25
N ALA A 109 -12.65 19.03 -8.80
CA ALA A 109 -11.77 19.56 -7.77
C ALA A 109 -11.95 18.84 -6.42
N LEU A 110 -13.20 18.57 -6.01
CA LEU A 110 -13.47 17.84 -4.77
C LEU A 110 -12.96 16.39 -4.86
N ARG A 111 -13.17 15.72 -6.00
CA ARG A 111 -12.62 14.39 -6.26
C ARG A 111 -11.10 14.38 -6.07
N ASP A 112 -10.40 15.33 -6.71
CA ASP A 112 -8.93 15.39 -6.67
C ASP A 112 -8.41 15.69 -5.27
N GLN A 113 -9.10 16.55 -4.51
CA GLN A 113 -8.79 16.80 -3.10
C GLN A 113 -8.98 15.54 -2.24
N ILE A 114 -10.06 14.79 -2.44
CA ILE A 114 -10.29 13.51 -1.75
C ILE A 114 -9.18 12.52 -2.08
N HIS A 115 -8.77 12.40 -3.34
CA HIS A 115 -7.68 11.49 -3.75
C HIS A 115 -6.35 11.90 -3.11
N ALA A 116 -6.02 13.20 -3.12
CA ALA A 116 -4.79 13.71 -2.53
C ALA A 116 -4.77 13.50 -1.01
N ALA A 117 -5.88 13.81 -0.33
CA ALA A 117 -6.04 13.60 1.11
C ALA A 117 -5.87 12.13 1.46
N LEU A 118 -6.60 11.23 0.78
CA LEU A 118 -6.53 9.79 0.99
C LEU A 118 -5.08 9.27 0.88
N LYS A 119 -4.38 9.62 -0.21
CA LYS A 119 -2.97 9.26 -0.43
C LYS A 119 -2.08 9.77 0.71
N LYS A 120 -2.24 11.05 1.09
CA LYS A 120 -1.44 11.68 2.14
C LYS A 120 -1.65 11.01 3.50
N GLN A 121 -2.90 10.76 3.88
CA GLN A 121 -3.23 10.24 5.20
C GLN A 121 -2.79 8.78 5.34
N PHE A 122 -3.03 7.92 4.35
CA PHE A 122 -2.53 6.53 4.37
C PHE A 122 -0.99 6.47 4.43
N ALA A 123 -0.31 7.38 3.71
CA ALA A 123 1.15 7.46 3.74
C ALA A 123 1.73 7.76 5.13
N LYS A 124 0.97 8.35 6.06
CA LYS A 124 1.43 8.59 7.44
C LYS A 124 1.62 7.30 8.22
N TRP A 125 0.71 6.33 8.08
CA TRP A 125 0.89 5.00 8.66
C TRP A 125 2.08 4.27 8.04
N MET A 126 2.29 4.41 6.74
CA MET A 126 3.46 3.83 6.07
C MET A 126 4.76 4.49 6.51
N ALA A 127 4.75 5.80 6.78
CA ALA A 127 5.89 6.49 7.35
C ALA A 127 6.22 6.05 8.79
N ALA A 128 5.22 5.63 9.58
CA ALA A 128 5.44 5.07 10.91
C ALA A 128 6.25 3.76 10.86
N GLN A 129 6.20 3.04 9.74
CA GLN A 129 7.02 1.84 9.50
C GLN A 129 8.44 2.13 8.99
N LEU A 130 8.84 3.42 8.97
CA LEU A 130 10.19 3.84 8.60
C LEU A 130 10.93 4.36 9.82
N GLU A 131 12.24 4.10 9.88
CA GLU A 131 13.18 4.67 10.83
C GLU A 131 14.28 5.38 10.04
N ASN A 132 14.41 6.70 10.21
CA ASN A 132 15.38 7.53 9.46
C ASN A 132 15.32 7.33 7.92
N GLY A 133 14.11 7.18 7.38
CA GLY A 133 13.86 6.98 5.94
C GLY A 133 14.14 5.57 5.42
N ARG A 134 14.51 4.63 6.29
CA ARG A 134 14.67 3.21 5.95
C ARG A 134 13.50 2.41 6.50
N ALA A 135 13.11 1.36 5.79
CA ALA A 135 12.10 0.45 6.31
C ALA A 135 12.62 -0.27 7.57
N TYR A 136 11.77 -0.38 8.59
CA TYR A 136 12.09 -0.93 9.90
C TYR A 136 11.74 -2.42 9.98
N ASP A 137 12.58 -3.21 10.66
CA ASP A 137 12.35 -4.62 10.99
C ASP A 137 11.98 -5.50 9.77
N ASN A 138 12.83 -5.44 8.74
CA ASN A 138 12.68 -6.13 7.45
C ASN A 138 11.37 -5.83 6.69
N TRP A 139 10.65 -4.76 7.02
CA TRP A 139 9.59 -4.27 6.15
C TRP A 139 10.19 -3.98 4.74
N PRO A 140 9.60 -4.47 3.64
CA PRO A 140 10.28 -4.42 2.34
C PRO A 140 10.04 -3.12 1.55
N TYR A 141 9.22 -2.19 2.05
CA TYR A 141 8.80 -1.01 1.29
C TYR A 141 9.10 0.30 2.00
N THR A 142 9.83 1.20 1.35
CA THR A 142 10.04 2.59 1.83
C THR A 142 8.94 3.54 1.39
N THR A 143 8.12 3.12 0.42
CA THR A 143 6.97 3.87 -0.09
C THR A 143 5.87 2.89 -0.46
N VAL A 144 4.62 3.21 -0.14
CA VAL A 144 3.45 2.45 -0.55
C VAL A 144 2.48 3.38 -1.27
N PRO A 145 2.49 3.41 -2.62
CA PRO A 145 1.57 4.23 -3.37
C PRO A 145 0.12 3.77 -3.18
N VAL A 146 -0.77 4.75 -2.99
CA VAL A 146 -2.22 4.54 -2.97
C VAL A 146 -2.78 4.91 -4.34
N ASN A 147 -3.42 3.95 -5.01
CA ASN A 147 -4.09 4.15 -6.29
C ASN A 147 -5.59 4.20 -6.07
N ILE A 148 -6.27 5.24 -6.55
CA ILE A 148 -7.73 5.25 -6.56
C ILE A 148 -8.15 4.67 -7.90
N VAL A 149 -8.79 3.50 -7.89
CA VAL A 149 -9.13 2.74 -9.09
C VAL A 149 -10.61 2.85 -9.46
N GLY A 150 -11.47 3.22 -8.51
CA GLY A 150 -12.90 3.34 -8.77
C GLY A 150 -13.65 4.30 -7.85
N TRP A 151 -14.86 4.67 -8.29
CA TRP A 151 -15.84 5.46 -7.55
C TRP A 151 -17.23 4.84 -7.67
N ALA A 152 -17.92 4.66 -6.56
CA ALA A 152 -19.31 4.22 -6.51
C ALA A 152 -20.24 5.37 -6.10
N VAL A 153 -21.34 5.54 -6.83
CA VAL A 153 -22.39 6.53 -6.57
C VAL A 153 -23.76 5.92 -6.85
N LYS A 154 -24.78 6.43 -6.16
CA LYS A 154 -26.16 5.98 -6.41
C LYS A 154 -26.66 6.47 -7.77
N ASN A 155 -26.35 7.72 -8.11
CA ASN A 155 -26.72 8.35 -9.37
C ASN A 155 -25.48 8.95 -10.05
N ARG A 156 -25.26 8.65 -11.33
CA ARG A 156 -24.13 9.19 -12.11
C ARG A 156 -24.12 10.72 -12.17
N ALA A 157 -25.30 11.34 -12.11
CA ALA A 157 -25.46 12.80 -12.12
C ALA A 157 -24.86 13.48 -10.88
N THR A 158 -24.62 12.75 -9.79
CA THR A 158 -23.92 13.25 -8.60
C THR A 158 -22.48 13.64 -8.94
N LEU A 159 -21.85 12.97 -9.91
CA LEU A 159 -20.48 13.26 -10.34
C LEU A 159 -20.48 14.31 -11.46
N GLN A 160 -20.01 15.52 -11.17
CA GLN A 160 -19.93 16.65 -12.12
C GLN A 160 -18.67 16.62 -13.00
N TRP A 161 -18.22 15.43 -13.33
CA TRP A 161 -17.03 15.16 -14.14
C TRP A 161 -17.26 13.92 -15.00
N THR A 162 -16.54 13.80 -16.12
CA THR A 162 -16.77 12.77 -17.14
C THR A 162 -15.49 12.16 -17.70
N ASP A 163 -14.33 12.44 -17.11
CA ASP A 163 -13.09 11.76 -17.51
C ASP A 163 -13.09 10.29 -17.06
N ASN A 164 -12.09 9.56 -17.55
CA ASN A 164 -11.93 8.11 -17.34
C ASN A 164 -10.74 7.80 -16.42
N SER A 165 -10.41 8.69 -15.48
CA SER A 165 -9.28 8.49 -14.58
C SER A 165 -9.43 7.27 -13.66
N VAL A 166 -10.68 6.85 -13.40
CA VAL A 166 -11.06 5.72 -12.53
C VAL A 166 -12.33 5.05 -13.09
N ASP A 167 -12.63 3.83 -12.64
CA ASP A 167 -13.89 3.16 -12.97
C ASP A 167 -15.06 3.79 -12.21
N ILE A 168 -16.22 3.92 -12.86
CA ILE A 168 -17.42 4.49 -12.24
C ILE A 168 -18.49 3.40 -12.08
N TYR A 169 -18.84 3.10 -10.85
CA TYR A 169 -19.91 2.19 -10.46
C TYR A 169 -21.16 3.01 -10.08
N SER A 170 -22.01 3.28 -11.06
CA SER A 170 -23.27 4.01 -10.84
C SER A 170 -24.43 3.03 -10.68
N GLY A 171 -25.21 3.16 -9.61
CA GLY A 171 -26.42 2.36 -9.40
C GLY A 171 -26.18 0.91 -9.01
N VAL A 172 -24.92 0.52 -8.77
CA VAL A 172 -24.57 -0.74 -8.09
C VAL A 172 -24.77 -0.49 -6.60
N LEU A 173 -25.73 -1.17 -5.97
CA LEU A 173 -26.10 -0.95 -4.57
C LEU A 173 -25.85 -2.23 -3.76
N ASP A 174 -25.50 -2.08 -2.48
CA ASP A 174 -25.52 -3.20 -1.54
C ASP A 174 -26.95 -3.49 -1.05
N ASP A 175 -27.08 -4.50 -0.19
CA ASP A 175 -28.38 -4.94 0.36
C ASP A 175 -29.09 -3.85 1.18
N ALA A 176 -28.36 -2.84 1.67
CA ALA A 176 -28.91 -1.68 2.38
C ALA A 176 -29.30 -0.53 1.43
N GLY A 177 -29.11 -0.69 0.12
CA GLY A 177 -29.41 0.32 -0.89
C GLY A 177 -28.38 1.45 -1.01
N ALA A 178 -27.20 1.28 -0.41
CA ALA A 178 -26.10 2.24 -0.50
C ALA A 178 -25.19 1.89 -1.68
N PRO A 179 -24.67 2.88 -2.44
CA PRO A 179 -23.89 2.60 -3.64
C PRO A 179 -22.60 1.88 -3.33
N GLN A 180 -22.20 0.84 -4.05
CA GLN A 180 -21.04 0.00 -3.74
C GLN A 180 -20.15 -0.18 -4.98
N CYS A 181 -18.83 -0.25 -4.76
CA CYS A 181 -17.87 -0.64 -5.80
C CYS A 181 -18.06 -2.12 -6.18
N ALA A 182 -17.78 -2.51 -7.43
CA ALA A 182 -18.08 -3.86 -7.90
C ALA A 182 -17.50 -4.96 -6.97
N PRO A 183 -18.33 -5.83 -6.35
CA PRO A 183 -17.85 -6.88 -5.47
C PRO A 183 -16.84 -7.83 -6.13
N ASP A 184 -17.04 -8.12 -7.42
CA ASP A 184 -16.12 -8.94 -8.24
C ASP A 184 -14.67 -8.38 -8.30
N CYS A 185 -14.48 -7.11 -7.95
CA CYS A 185 -13.18 -6.42 -7.90
C CYS A 185 -12.64 -6.19 -6.49
N GLY A 186 -13.40 -6.47 -5.43
CA GLY A 186 -12.99 -6.15 -4.06
C GLY A 186 -12.24 -7.29 -3.39
N ARG A 187 -11.05 -7.03 -2.84
CA ARG A 187 -10.27 -8.03 -2.09
C ARG A 187 -11.04 -8.61 -0.90
N PHE A 188 -11.86 -7.80 -0.25
CA PHE A 188 -12.75 -8.26 0.82
C PHE A 188 -13.62 -9.47 0.39
N PHE A 189 -14.08 -9.49 -0.86
CA PHE A 189 -14.88 -10.57 -1.43
C PHE A 189 -14.03 -11.69 -2.06
N HIS A 190 -12.78 -11.38 -2.44
CA HIS A 190 -11.86 -12.25 -3.18
C HIS A 190 -10.51 -12.40 -2.48
N GLN A 191 -10.52 -12.89 -1.24
CA GLN A 191 -9.28 -13.16 -0.48
C GLN A 191 -8.45 -14.32 -1.07
N ASP A 192 -9.04 -15.09 -1.99
CA ASP A 192 -8.37 -16.08 -2.85
C ASP A 192 -7.57 -15.45 -4.01
N ALA A 193 -7.59 -14.11 -4.12
CA ALA A 193 -7.00 -13.31 -5.19
C ALA A 193 -7.56 -13.63 -6.59
N ASN A 194 -8.77 -14.19 -6.67
CA ASN A 194 -9.42 -14.53 -7.93
C ASN A 194 -10.26 -13.37 -8.46
N TYR A 195 -9.62 -12.45 -9.17
CA TYR A 195 -10.28 -11.31 -9.83
C TYR A 195 -10.70 -11.59 -11.28
N SER A 196 -10.91 -12.85 -11.66
CA SER A 196 -11.29 -13.22 -13.04
C SER A 196 -12.61 -12.61 -13.50
N LYS A 197 -13.50 -12.27 -12.55
CA LYS A 197 -14.78 -11.59 -12.80
C LYS A 197 -14.69 -10.06 -12.73
N CYS A 198 -13.61 -9.50 -12.19
CA CYS A 198 -13.42 -8.06 -12.14
C CYS A 198 -13.23 -7.50 -13.56
N PRO A 199 -14.03 -6.51 -14.00
CA PRO A 199 -13.75 -5.79 -15.23
C PRO A 199 -12.37 -5.11 -15.14
N GLY A 200 -11.42 -5.55 -15.98
CA GLY A 200 -10.02 -5.11 -15.93
C GLY A 200 -9.10 -5.98 -15.05
N GLY A 201 -9.64 -7.05 -14.47
CA GLY A 201 -8.91 -8.11 -13.77
C GLY A 201 -8.13 -7.60 -12.56
N THR A 202 -7.04 -8.30 -12.21
CA THR A 202 -6.16 -7.94 -11.10
C THR A 202 -5.62 -6.51 -11.19
N ALA A 203 -5.50 -5.91 -12.37
CA ALA A 203 -5.01 -4.53 -12.49
C ALA A 203 -6.02 -3.48 -11.98
N ARG A 204 -7.31 -3.82 -11.92
CA ARG A 204 -8.41 -2.91 -11.54
C ARG A 204 -9.11 -3.31 -10.25
N HIS A 205 -8.64 -4.35 -9.56
CA HIS A 205 -9.14 -4.70 -8.23
C HIS A 205 -8.84 -3.59 -7.21
N TYR A 206 -9.61 -3.54 -6.14
CA TYR A 206 -9.37 -2.69 -4.98
C TYR A 206 -9.20 -3.51 -3.70
N ASP A 207 -8.28 -3.07 -2.84
CA ASP A 207 -8.04 -3.68 -1.52
C ASP A 207 -8.92 -3.06 -0.45
N GLN A 208 -9.12 -1.73 -0.55
CA GLN A 208 -9.78 -0.92 0.45
C GLN A 208 -10.92 -0.12 -0.18
N SER A 209 -11.98 0.11 0.58
CA SER A 209 -13.06 0.99 0.19
C SER A 209 -13.21 2.16 1.17
N LEU A 210 -13.15 3.40 0.65
CA LEU A 210 -13.40 4.60 1.46
C LEU A 210 -14.87 4.98 1.35
N TRP A 211 -15.64 4.75 2.40
CA TRP A 211 -17.06 5.07 2.47
C TRP A 211 -17.23 6.47 3.07
N LEU A 212 -17.74 7.38 2.25
CA LEU A 212 -18.08 8.73 2.65
C LEU A 212 -19.59 8.81 2.77
N THR A 213 -20.08 8.62 4.00
CA THR A 213 -21.51 8.46 4.30
C THR A 213 -22.14 9.74 4.82
N LYS A 214 -23.18 10.21 4.14
CA LYS A 214 -23.98 11.36 4.57
C LYS A 214 -24.54 11.14 5.98
N GLY A 215 -24.29 12.09 6.88
CA GLY A 215 -24.84 12.08 8.24
C GLY A 215 -24.26 11.04 9.19
N PHE A 216 -23.33 10.19 8.74
CA PHE A 216 -22.65 9.22 9.60
C PHE A 216 -21.75 9.96 10.60
N GLN A 217 -21.85 9.57 11.88
CA GLN A 217 -21.05 10.13 12.96
C GLN A 217 -20.02 9.10 13.42
N GLY A 218 -18.83 9.56 13.77
CA GLY A 218 -17.70 8.69 14.11
C GLY A 218 -17.05 8.06 12.88
N GLY A 219 -16.39 6.92 13.10
CA GLY A 219 -15.71 6.15 12.08
C GLY A 219 -15.91 4.64 12.29
N ALA A 220 -15.65 3.87 11.25
CA ALA A 220 -15.49 2.43 11.32
C ALA A 220 -14.45 1.99 10.30
N GLY A 221 -13.56 1.07 10.66
CA GLY A 221 -12.43 0.67 9.83
C GLY A 221 -12.06 -0.80 9.99
N GLY A 222 -11.30 -1.31 9.03
CA GLY A 222 -10.81 -2.68 9.08
C GLY A 222 -10.17 -3.12 7.77
N ASP A 223 -10.24 -4.43 7.52
CA ASP A 223 -9.67 -5.08 6.36
C ASP A 223 -10.36 -4.71 5.03
N TRP A 224 -11.61 -4.27 5.08
CA TRP A 224 -12.40 -3.89 3.89
C TRP A 224 -12.26 -2.42 3.50
N GLY A 225 -11.76 -1.55 4.38
CA GLY A 225 -11.85 -0.11 4.16
C GLY A 225 -12.01 0.73 5.42
N GLN A 226 -12.42 1.97 5.19
CA GLN A 226 -12.78 2.94 6.22
C GLN A 226 -14.13 3.56 5.86
N ARG A 227 -14.98 3.79 6.84
CA ARG A 227 -16.20 4.57 6.74
C ARG A 227 -16.14 5.76 7.68
N VAL A 228 -16.43 6.93 7.15
CA VAL A 228 -16.50 8.18 7.91
C VAL A 228 -17.64 9.05 7.40
N GLY A 229 -18.04 10.04 8.18
CA GLY A 229 -19.01 11.04 7.77
C GLY A 229 -18.53 11.80 6.53
N GLN A 230 -19.38 11.88 5.49
CA GLN A 230 -19.06 12.60 4.26
C GLN A 230 -18.79 14.08 4.53
N GLU A 231 -19.63 14.70 5.36
CA GLU A 231 -19.53 16.11 5.75
C GLU A 231 -18.26 16.36 6.57
N TYR A 232 -17.95 15.44 7.50
CA TYR A 232 -16.70 15.48 8.27
C TYR A 232 -15.49 15.43 7.35
N PHE A 233 -15.35 14.37 6.54
CA PHE A 233 -14.14 14.14 5.74
C PHE A 233 -13.89 15.29 4.76
N THR A 234 -14.95 15.73 4.07
CA THR A 234 -14.85 16.85 3.13
C THR A 234 -14.57 18.19 3.81
N GLY A 235 -15.07 18.40 5.04
CA GLY A 235 -14.79 19.59 5.84
C GLY A 235 -13.36 19.70 6.35
N VAL A 236 -12.61 18.59 6.38
CA VAL A 236 -11.24 18.54 6.93
C VAL A 236 -10.16 18.14 5.92
N LEU A 237 -10.46 18.14 4.61
CA LEU A 237 -9.52 17.72 3.55
C LEU A 237 -8.17 18.46 3.56
N ASN A 238 -8.16 19.71 4.05
CA ASN A 238 -6.96 20.55 4.12
C ASN A 238 -6.20 20.43 5.44
N GLN A 239 -6.70 19.64 6.41
CA GLN A 239 -6.01 19.44 7.68
C GLN A 239 -4.77 18.56 7.51
N GLU A 240 -3.78 18.77 8.37
CA GLU A 240 -2.58 17.94 8.34
C GLU A 240 -2.92 16.49 8.66
N ASN A 241 -3.78 16.28 9.65
CA ASN A 241 -4.24 14.98 10.11
C ASN A 241 -5.76 14.91 10.01
N ILE A 242 -6.29 14.01 9.19
CA ILE A 242 -7.72 13.71 9.16
C ILE A 242 -7.99 12.69 10.25
N HIS A 243 -8.14 13.20 11.48
CA HIS A 243 -8.13 12.42 12.73
C HIS A 243 -8.93 11.11 12.66
N ILE A 244 -10.24 11.15 12.40
CA ILE A 244 -11.09 9.95 12.43
C ILE A 244 -10.63 8.97 11.33
N TYR A 245 -10.37 9.46 10.11
CA TYR A 245 -9.88 8.59 9.04
C TYR A 245 -8.54 7.93 9.40
N LEU A 246 -7.60 8.66 10.02
CA LEU A 246 -6.33 8.09 10.45
C LEU A 246 -6.54 6.99 11.49
N HIS A 247 -7.44 7.17 12.45
CA HIS A 247 -7.81 6.15 13.41
C HIS A 247 -8.34 4.89 12.69
N GLU A 248 -9.27 5.05 11.75
CA GLU A 248 -9.85 3.92 11.00
C GLU A 248 -8.82 3.17 10.14
N VAL A 249 -7.77 3.84 9.64
CA VAL A 249 -6.66 3.17 8.94
C VAL A 249 -5.82 2.34 9.90
N GLY A 250 -5.74 2.69 11.20
CA GLY A 250 -5.08 1.85 12.20
C GLY A 250 -5.70 0.45 12.28
N HIS A 251 -7.03 0.36 12.25
CA HIS A 251 -7.74 -0.92 12.22
C HIS A 251 -7.44 -1.75 10.97
N THR A 252 -7.19 -1.10 9.81
CA THR A 252 -6.72 -1.81 8.62
C THR A 252 -5.43 -2.60 8.89
N PHE A 253 -4.55 -2.09 9.76
CA PHE A 253 -3.32 -2.76 10.16
C PHE A 253 -3.46 -3.65 11.41
N GLY A 254 -4.68 -3.88 11.87
CA GLY A 254 -4.98 -4.76 13.00
C GLY A 254 -4.83 -4.12 14.37
N LEU A 255 -4.73 -2.79 14.45
CA LEU A 255 -4.69 -2.10 15.74
C LEU A 255 -6.09 -2.02 16.35
N ASP A 256 -6.21 -2.31 17.63
CA ASP A 256 -7.48 -2.33 18.35
C ASP A 256 -7.96 -0.93 18.76
N ASP A 257 -9.24 -0.85 19.06
CA ASP A 257 -9.84 0.23 19.82
C ASP A 257 -9.55 0.09 21.33
N PHE A 258 -9.48 1.22 22.03
CA PHE A 258 -9.17 1.29 23.46
C PHE A 258 -10.30 1.99 24.25
N TYR A 259 -11.53 1.45 24.19
CA TYR A 259 -12.68 2.06 24.86
C TYR A 259 -12.69 1.84 26.39
N ASP A 260 -12.34 0.64 26.83
CA ASP A 260 -12.59 0.18 28.21
C ASP A 260 -11.30 0.00 29.02
N TRP A 261 -10.13 0.22 28.40
CA TRP A 261 -8.84 0.05 29.05
C TRP A 261 -7.76 0.87 28.34
N THR A 262 -6.65 1.12 29.05
CA THR A 262 -5.47 1.78 28.48
C THR A 262 -4.21 1.03 28.94
N PRO A 263 -3.19 0.85 28.07
CA PRO A 263 -1.92 0.27 28.47
C PRO A 263 -1.20 1.11 29.54
N THR A 264 -0.44 0.45 30.40
CA THR A 264 0.24 1.05 31.53
C THR A 264 1.11 2.24 31.09
N GLY A 265 0.86 3.40 31.69
CA GLY A 265 1.64 4.62 31.44
C GLY A 265 1.33 5.33 30.12
N GLN A 266 0.35 4.85 29.34
CA GLN A 266 -0.06 5.46 28.08
C GLN A 266 -1.43 6.13 28.25
N CYS A 267 -1.54 7.41 27.88
CA CYS A 267 -2.83 8.12 27.92
C CYS A 267 -3.36 8.49 26.54
N CYS A 268 -2.45 8.84 25.63
CA CYS A 268 -2.80 9.74 24.56
C CYS A 268 -2.14 9.23 23.28
N PHE A 269 -2.92 8.49 22.50
CA PHE A 269 -2.51 7.87 21.26
C PHE A 269 -3.74 7.74 20.37
N LEU A 270 -3.53 7.76 19.05
CA LEU A 270 -4.59 7.86 18.07
C LEU A 270 -5.61 6.74 18.21
N MET A 271 -5.16 5.51 18.50
CA MET A 271 -6.05 4.36 18.67
C MET A 271 -6.88 4.38 19.98
N ASN A 272 -6.54 5.23 20.94
CA ASN A 272 -7.44 5.58 22.04
C ASN A 272 -8.30 6.78 21.60
N ALA A 273 -9.44 6.46 20.99
CA ALA A 273 -10.28 7.42 20.27
C ALA A 273 -10.53 8.72 21.06
N GLY A 274 -10.18 9.86 20.45
CA GLY A 274 -10.36 11.18 21.06
C GLY A 274 -9.24 11.63 22.00
N SER A 275 -8.29 10.77 22.38
CA SER A 275 -7.16 11.13 23.25
C SER A 275 -6.00 11.80 22.50
N ALA A 276 -5.86 11.55 21.19
CA ALA A 276 -4.92 12.22 20.30
C ALA A 276 -5.54 12.41 18.91
N THR A 277 -5.09 13.43 18.17
CA THR A 277 -5.61 13.77 16.83
C THR A 277 -4.63 13.43 15.69
N GLN A 278 -3.54 12.74 16.02
CA GLN A 278 -2.46 12.37 15.11
C GLN A 278 -1.79 11.08 15.56
N ILE A 279 -1.15 10.35 14.64
CA ILE A 279 -0.32 9.18 14.96
C ILE A 279 0.79 9.62 15.92
N THR A 280 0.83 9.02 17.10
CA THR A 280 1.83 9.27 18.14
C THR A 280 2.96 8.24 18.08
N GLU A 281 3.98 8.43 18.92
CA GLU A 281 5.06 7.45 19.02
C GLU A 281 4.55 6.09 19.51
N PHE A 282 3.57 6.06 20.41
CA PHE A 282 3.00 4.79 20.87
C PHE A 282 2.23 4.07 19.75
N ASP A 283 1.42 4.79 18.95
CA ASP A 283 0.75 4.21 17.76
C ASP A 283 1.74 3.61 16.76
N LYS A 284 2.84 4.33 16.51
CA LYS A 284 3.93 3.87 15.65
C LYS A 284 4.56 2.58 16.16
N TRP A 285 4.80 2.46 17.46
CA TRP A 285 5.34 1.25 18.05
C TRP A 285 4.34 0.09 18.08
N MET A 286 3.05 0.36 18.31
CA MET A 286 2.01 -0.67 18.17
C MET A 286 1.95 -1.23 16.75
N LEU A 287 2.03 -0.36 15.73
CA LEU A 287 2.10 -0.76 14.32
C LEU A 287 3.32 -1.66 14.05
N ARG A 288 4.50 -1.25 14.52
CA ARG A 288 5.75 -2.02 14.39
C ARG A 288 5.68 -3.37 15.11
N ASP A 289 5.05 -3.41 16.28
CA ASP A 289 4.89 -4.63 17.07
C ASP A 289 4.00 -5.65 16.36
N PHE A 290 2.89 -5.18 15.79
CA PHE A 290 2.01 -6.02 14.99
C PHE A 290 2.75 -6.62 13.79
N TRP A 291 3.52 -5.79 13.08
CA TRP A 291 4.38 -6.27 12.00
C TRP A 291 5.39 -7.30 12.48
N ARG A 292 6.10 -7.07 13.59
CA ARG A 292 7.08 -8.01 14.15
C ARG A 292 6.49 -9.41 14.33
N HIS A 293 5.24 -9.49 14.79
CA HIS A 293 4.54 -10.76 14.96
C HIS A 293 4.01 -11.37 13.66
N LEU A 294 3.62 -10.56 12.68
CA LEU A 294 3.16 -11.06 11.38
C LEU A 294 4.29 -11.44 10.42
N LYS A 295 5.39 -10.70 10.42
CA LYS A 295 6.54 -10.77 9.51
C LYS A 295 6.98 -12.21 9.16
N PRO A 296 7.12 -13.15 10.13
CA PRO A 296 7.56 -14.52 9.82
C PRO A 296 6.70 -15.23 8.78
N ARG A 297 5.40 -14.87 8.64
CA ARG A 297 4.50 -15.48 7.64
C ARG A 297 4.92 -15.19 6.18
N TYR A 298 5.78 -14.18 5.98
CA TYR A 298 6.30 -13.80 4.66
C TYR A 298 7.74 -14.28 4.44
N ASN A 299 8.28 -15.11 5.35
CA ASN A 299 9.68 -15.56 5.35
C ASN A 299 10.70 -14.41 5.45
N LEU A 300 10.39 -13.43 6.30
CA LEU A 300 11.20 -12.23 6.59
C LEU A 300 11.68 -12.19 8.04
#